data_AF-A0A1H4E1Q1-F1
#
_entry.id   AF-A0A1H4E1Q1-F1
#
_cell.length_a   1.000
_cell.length_b   1.000
_cell.length_c   1.000
_cell.angle_alpha   90.00
_cell.angle_beta   90.00
_cell.angle_gamma   90.00
#
_symmetry.space_group_name_H-M   'P 1'
#
loop_
_entity.id
_entity.type
_entity.pdbx_description
1 polymer ?
#
loop_
_entity_poly.entity_id
_entity_poly.type
_entity_poly.pdbx_seq_one_letter_code
_entity_poly.pdbx_strand_id
1 'polypeptide(L)'
;MKRDSYIFYRNWWETFRNMPNELRLQIYDSIMQYAFERSIDGIPVVAMGFVNMAKPLIDKDFAKYEAICQRNKANGLRGGRPKTQIKPSDNPENPLGSLGSVTETQNNPEKPYNDKMINDNDIYNKPKGYEKFDFSFLEEPFRVLFNRWLDYKKGRGEKYKTQDSLQTAFRKLKSLSNDNPDEAAEIVEQSIGNNWAGLFALKNQNNGINTGKIQKEGFEWKQ
;
A
#
# COMPACT_ATOMS: atom_id res chain seq x y z
N MET A 1 20.42 -10.04 -13.90
CA MET A 1 19.60 -9.47 -14.99
C MET A 1 20.12 -8.08 -15.25
N LYS A 2 20.47 -7.73 -16.50
CA LYS A 2 20.84 -6.34 -16.84
C LYS A 2 19.56 -5.49 -16.84
N ARG A 3 19.67 -4.23 -16.40
CA ARG A 3 18.56 -3.27 -16.42
C ARG A 3 18.79 -2.29 -17.55
N ASP A 4 17.71 -1.96 -18.26
CA ASP A 4 17.74 -0.99 -19.35
C ASP A 4 17.50 0.45 -18.85
N SER A 5 17.14 0.61 -17.58
CA SER A 5 16.85 1.92 -16.98
C SER A 5 17.14 1.97 -15.48
N TYR A 6 17.41 3.19 -15.01
CA TYR A 6 17.55 3.57 -13.61
C TYR A 6 16.85 4.91 -13.35
N ILE A 7 16.62 5.24 -12.07
CA ILE A 7 16.00 6.51 -11.68
C ILE A 7 17.09 7.58 -11.61
N PHE A 8 16.89 8.66 -12.35
CA PHE A 8 17.70 9.86 -12.26
C PHE A 8 16.99 10.90 -11.39
N TYR A 9 17.61 11.29 -10.28
CA TYR A 9 16.98 12.16 -9.30
C TYR A 9 17.20 13.64 -9.64
N ARG A 10 16.15 14.45 -9.45
CA ARG A 10 16.19 15.91 -9.69
C ARG A 10 17.29 16.60 -8.89
N ASN A 11 17.51 16.19 -7.64
CA ASN A 11 18.52 16.79 -6.78
C ASN A 11 19.94 16.68 -7.40
N TRP A 12 20.23 15.61 -8.12
CA TRP A 12 21.48 15.46 -8.84
C TRP A 12 21.61 16.55 -9.91
N TRP A 13 20.56 16.74 -10.72
CA TRP A 13 20.48 17.83 -11.70
C TRP A 13 20.78 19.20 -11.11
N GLU A 14 20.12 19.55 -10.02
CA GLU A 14 20.34 20.83 -9.34
C GLU A 14 21.79 20.99 -8.86
N THR A 15 22.41 19.93 -8.34
CA THR A 15 23.78 19.97 -7.80
C THR A 15 24.81 20.31 -8.87
N PHE A 16 24.70 19.76 -10.07
CA PHE A 16 25.75 19.90 -11.10
C PHE A 16 25.37 20.76 -12.31
N ARG A 17 24.14 21.28 -12.41
CA ARG A 17 23.71 22.04 -13.61
C ARG A 17 24.54 23.30 -13.86
N ASN A 18 25.12 23.89 -12.82
CA ASN A 18 25.94 25.11 -12.87
C ASN A 18 27.45 24.82 -13.00
N MET A 19 27.86 23.56 -13.15
CA MET A 19 29.26 23.18 -13.35
C MET A 19 29.67 23.31 -14.84
N PRO A 20 30.98 23.43 -15.13
CA PRO A 20 31.48 23.34 -16.50
C PRO A 20 31.03 22.06 -17.21
N ASN A 21 30.76 22.16 -18.51
CA ASN A 21 30.21 21.05 -19.31
C ASN A 21 31.05 19.77 -19.24
N GLU A 22 32.38 19.92 -19.30
CA GLU A 22 33.32 18.80 -19.24
C GLU A 22 33.17 18.02 -17.93
N LEU A 23 33.19 18.72 -16.80
CA LEU A 23 33.02 18.11 -15.49
C LEU A 23 31.63 17.47 -15.34
N ARG A 24 30.60 18.18 -15.78
CA ARG A 24 29.23 17.69 -15.73
C ARG A 24 29.05 16.40 -16.53
N LEU A 25 29.66 16.31 -17.71
CA LEU A 25 29.67 15.11 -18.54
C LEU A 25 30.35 13.94 -17.83
N GLN A 26 31.55 14.16 -17.25
CA GLN A 26 32.27 13.12 -16.51
C GLN A 26 31.44 12.59 -15.33
N ILE A 27 30.74 13.46 -14.61
CA ILE A 27 29.85 13.05 -13.53
C ILE A 27 28.68 12.21 -14.05
N TYR A 28 28.04 12.62 -15.15
CA TYR A 28 26.91 11.88 -15.72
C TYR A 28 27.33 10.50 -16.17
N ASP A 29 28.43 10.44 -16.91
CA ASP A 29 28.95 9.20 -17.46
C ASP A 29 29.32 8.23 -16.32
N SER A 30 29.98 8.73 -15.28
CA SER A 30 30.35 7.91 -14.11
C SER A 30 29.13 7.39 -13.34
N ILE A 31 28.08 8.22 -13.17
CA ILE A 31 26.84 7.78 -12.51
C ILE A 31 26.12 6.73 -13.37
N MET A 32 26.08 6.92 -14.70
CA MET A 32 25.50 5.97 -15.64
C MET A 32 26.26 4.65 -15.65
N GLN A 33 27.59 4.70 -15.71
CA GLN A 33 28.45 3.52 -15.63
C GLN A 33 28.15 2.73 -14.35
N TYR A 34 28.10 3.40 -13.19
CA TYR A 34 27.76 2.74 -11.95
C TYR A 34 26.33 2.16 -11.97
N ALA A 35 25.36 2.89 -12.53
CA ALA A 35 23.97 2.45 -12.59
C ALA A 35 23.76 1.21 -13.45
N PHE A 36 24.44 1.10 -14.59
CA PHE A 36 24.27 0.01 -15.55
C PHE A 36 25.24 -1.16 -15.34
N GLU A 37 26.49 -0.87 -14.99
CA GLU A 37 27.56 -1.88 -14.91
C GLU A 37 27.89 -2.28 -13.48
N ARG A 38 27.46 -1.49 -12.49
CA ARG A 38 27.75 -1.71 -11.06
C ARG A 38 29.26 -1.67 -10.75
N SER A 39 30.04 -1.08 -11.65
CA SER A 39 31.48 -0.88 -11.52
C SER A 39 31.81 0.58 -11.20
N ILE A 40 32.90 0.77 -10.46
CA ILE A 40 33.53 2.07 -10.21
C ILE A 40 34.89 2.19 -10.90
N ASP A 41 35.24 1.20 -11.72
CA ASP A 41 36.54 1.14 -12.39
C ASP A 41 36.61 2.22 -13.48
N GLY A 42 37.71 2.95 -13.51
CA GLY A 42 37.92 4.02 -14.50
C GLY A 42 37.13 5.31 -14.23
N ILE A 43 36.37 5.39 -13.13
CA ILE A 43 35.67 6.62 -12.76
C ILE A 43 36.69 7.72 -12.42
N PRO A 44 36.62 8.90 -13.07
CA PRO A 44 37.45 10.04 -12.73
C PRO A 44 37.32 10.43 -11.25
N VAL A 45 38.43 10.78 -10.60
CA VAL A 45 38.46 11.16 -9.18
C VAL A 45 37.47 12.28 -8.87
N VAL A 46 37.32 13.23 -9.81
CA VAL A 46 36.40 14.35 -9.68
C VAL A 46 34.92 13.93 -9.66
N ALA A 47 34.59 12.78 -10.26
CA ALA A 47 33.24 12.23 -10.30
C ALA A 47 32.97 11.25 -9.14
N MET A 48 34.01 10.69 -8.53
CA MET A 48 33.92 9.66 -7.47
C MET A 48 33.07 10.11 -6.27
N GLY A 49 33.21 11.36 -5.84
CA GLY A 49 32.40 11.92 -4.74
C GLY A 49 30.91 11.92 -5.06
N PHE A 50 30.54 12.28 -6.29
CA PHE A 50 29.14 12.29 -6.75
C PHE A 50 28.59 10.88 -6.96
N VAL A 51 29.42 9.96 -7.45
CA VAL A 51 29.06 8.54 -7.57
C VAL A 51 28.79 7.95 -6.18
N ASN A 52 29.64 8.24 -5.18
CA ASN A 52 29.42 7.80 -3.81
C ASN A 52 28.15 8.39 -3.19
N MET A 53 27.77 9.62 -3.56
CA MET A 53 26.49 10.21 -3.16
C MET A 53 25.29 9.52 -3.86
N ALA A 54 25.39 9.20 -5.14
CA ALA A 54 24.30 8.61 -5.92
C ALA A 54 24.12 7.10 -5.64
N LYS A 55 25.21 6.40 -5.38
CA LYS A 55 25.29 4.94 -5.21
C LYS A 55 24.26 4.38 -4.22
N PRO A 56 24.12 4.89 -2.98
CA PRO A 56 23.12 4.35 -2.04
C PRO A 56 21.68 4.38 -2.55
N LEU A 57 21.31 5.44 -3.30
CA LEU A 57 19.97 5.56 -3.89
C LEU A 57 19.77 4.56 -5.02
N ILE A 58 20.76 4.43 -5.91
CA ILE A 58 20.74 3.45 -7.01
C ILE A 58 20.67 2.02 -6.46
N ASP A 59 21.44 1.73 -5.41
CA ASP A 59 21.51 0.41 -4.77
C ASP A 59 20.16 0.02 -4.16
N LYS A 60 19.51 0.96 -3.46
CA LYS A 60 18.17 0.78 -2.90
C LYS A 60 17.15 0.48 -3.99
N ASP A 61 17.17 1.24 -5.09
CA ASP A 61 16.24 1.06 -6.22
C ASP A 61 16.49 -0.26 -6.96
N PHE A 62 17.74 -0.70 -7.02
CA PHE A 62 18.10 -2.00 -7.57
C PHE A 62 17.57 -3.13 -6.70
N ALA A 63 17.85 -3.10 -5.40
CA ALA A 63 17.39 -4.12 -4.45
C ALA A 63 15.86 -4.24 -4.43
N LYS A 64 15.15 -3.10 -4.45
CA LYS A 64 13.69 -3.07 -4.52
C LYS A 64 13.15 -3.74 -5.79
N TYR A 65 13.76 -3.45 -6.94
CA TYR A 65 13.38 -4.07 -8.21
C TYR A 65 13.65 -5.57 -8.20
N GLU A 66 14.82 -5.98 -7.73
CA GLU A 66 15.19 -7.39 -7.67
C GLU A 66 14.24 -8.19 -6.77
N ALA A 67 13.89 -7.66 -5.60
CA ALA A 67 12.90 -8.27 -4.72
C ALA A 67 11.52 -8.42 -5.40
N ILE A 68 11.08 -7.42 -6.17
CA ILE A 68 9.83 -7.50 -6.94
C ILE A 68 9.92 -8.58 -8.01
N CYS A 69 11.01 -8.62 -8.78
CA CYS A 69 11.23 -9.62 -9.82
C CYS A 69 11.27 -11.04 -9.25
N GLN A 70 11.98 -11.25 -8.15
CA GLN A 70 12.03 -12.54 -7.45
C GLN A 70 10.66 -12.97 -6.95
N ARG A 71 9.91 -12.05 -6.31
CA ARG A 71 8.55 -12.31 -5.86
C ARG A 71 7.61 -12.65 -7.02
N ASN A 72 7.66 -11.88 -8.10
CA ASN A 72 6.82 -12.11 -9.28
C ASN A 72 7.18 -13.42 -9.98
N LYS A 73 8.47 -13.77 -10.06
CA LYS A 73 8.94 -15.06 -10.57
C LYS A 73 8.40 -16.21 -9.71
N ALA A 74 8.51 -16.10 -8.38
CA ALA A 74 7.98 -17.10 -7.45
C ALA A 74 6.45 -17.25 -7.56
N ASN A 75 5.72 -16.15 -7.73
CA ASN A 75 4.27 -16.17 -7.95
C ASN A 75 3.90 -16.75 -9.31
N GLY A 76 4.67 -16.44 -10.35
CA GLY A 76 4.50 -17.00 -11.69
C GLY A 76 4.66 -18.52 -11.71
N LEU A 77 5.65 -19.06 -10.96
CA LEU A 77 5.85 -20.51 -10.80
C LEU A 77 4.66 -21.19 -10.10
N ARG A 78 3.95 -20.49 -9.22
CA ARG A 78 2.73 -21.00 -8.55
C ARG A 78 1.49 -20.96 -9.46
N GLY A 79 1.59 -20.36 -10.64
CA GLY A 79 0.49 -20.16 -11.58
C GLY A 79 -0.29 -18.88 -11.27
N GLY A 80 -0.35 -17.96 -12.24
CA GLY A 80 -1.09 -16.70 -12.11
C GLY A 80 -2.55 -16.76 -12.60
N ARG A 81 -2.88 -17.77 -13.41
CA ARG A 81 -4.24 -18.02 -13.90
C ARG A 81 -4.87 -19.11 -13.04
N PRO A 82 -6.05 -18.89 -12.43
CA PRO A 82 -6.81 -19.95 -11.77
C PRO A 82 -6.99 -21.11 -12.75
N LYS A 83 -6.58 -22.31 -12.36
CA LYS A 83 -6.83 -23.51 -13.17
C LYS A 83 -8.29 -23.87 -13.00
N THR A 84 -9.12 -23.62 -14.03
CA THR A 84 -10.47 -24.15 -14.11
C THR A 84 -10.39 -25.68 -14.00
N GLN A 85 -10.93 -26.27 -12.94
CA GLN A 85 -10.88 -27.71 -12.71
C GLN A 85 -11.91 -28.51 -13.53
N ILE A 86 -12.65 -27.87 -14.43
CA ILE A 86 -13.65 -28.53 -15.26
C ILE A 86 -13.12 -28.58 -16.70
N LYS A 87 -12.81 -29.79 -17.19
CA LYS A 87 -12.63 -30.03 -18.63
C LYS A 87 -13.99 -29.79 -19.31
N PRO A 88 -14.09 -28.92 -20.34
CA PRO A 88 -15.35 -28.73 -21.05
C PRO A 88 -15.76 -30.04 -21.73
N SER A 89 -16.96 -30.53 -21.40
CA SER A 89 -17.72 -31.39 -22.31
C SER A 89 -18.08 -30.56 -23.54
N ASP A 90 -18.02 -31.17 -24.72
CA ASP A 90 -18.17 -30.51 -26.01
C ASP A 90 -19.48 -29.69 -26.18
N ASN A 91 -19.31 -28.39 -26.47
CA ASN A 91 -20.11 -27.47 -27.31
C ASN A 91 -21.60 -27.15 -26.95
N PRO A 92 -22.26 -26.11 -27.53
CA PRO A 92 -21.84 -24.77 -28.02
C PRO A 92 -22.60 -23.58 -27.34
N GLU A 93 -22.07 -22.37 -27.58
CA GLU A 93 -22.75 -21.05 -27.66
C GLU A 93 -23.40 -20.42 -26.40
N ASN A 94 -22.60 -19.58 -25.71
CA ASN A 94 -22.86 -18.25 -25.10
C ASN A 94 -24.31 -17.81 -24.67
N PRO A 95 -24.43 -16.79 -23.80
CA PRO A 95 -23.75 -16.53 -22.52
C PRO A 95 -24.80 -16.25 -21.41
N LEU A 96 -24.54 -16.62 -20.15
CA LEU A 96 -25.24 -15.94 -19.06
C LEU A 96 -24.44 -15.98 -17.78
N GLY A 97 -24.07 -14.79 -17.30
CA GLY A 97 -23.59 -14.61 -15.94
C GLY A 97 -24.66 -15.11 -14.98
N SER A 98 -24.29 -16.10 -14.17
CA SER A 98 -25.12 -16.51 -13.05
C SER A 98 -24.26 -16.69 -11.82
N LEU A 99 -24.63 -15.87 -10.85
CA LEU A 99 -24.43 -15.97 -9.42
C LEU A 99 -24.42 -17.42 -8.88
N GLY A 100 -23.54 -17.66 -7.90
CA GLY A 100 -23.47 -18.86 -7.04
C GLY A 100 -22.13 -19.60 -7.20
N SER A 101 -21.38 -20.00 -6.16
CA SER A 101 -21.63 -20.09 -4.73
C SER A 101 -20.31 -19.83 -3.99
N VAL A 102 -20.42 -19.21 -2.83
CA VAL A 102 -19.37 -19.13 -1.82
C VAL A 102 -19.09 -20.55 -1.32
N THR A 103 -17.82 -20.95 -1.27
CA THR A 103 -17.17 -21.65 -0.15
C THR A 103 -15.73 -21.88 -0.54
N GLU A 104 -14.82 -21.11 0.03
CA GLU A 104 -13.55 -21.55 0.61
C GLU A 104 -12.82 -20.29 1.11
N THR A 105 -12.88 -20.09 2.42
CA THR A 105 -12.06 -19.11 3.15
C THR A 105 -10.60 -19.41 2.86
N GLN A 106 -9.94 -18.52 2.09
CA GLN A 106 -8.50 -18.57 1.96
C GLN A 106 -7.88 -18.33 3.33
N ASN A 107 -7.12 -19.31 3.82
CA ASN A 107 -6.36 -19.20 5.05
C ASN A 107 -5.44 -17.97 4.99
N ASN A 108 -5.44 -17.23 6.09
CA ASN A 108 -4.61 -16.06 6.36
C ASN A 108 -3.13 -16.34 6.03
N PRO A 109 -2.38 -15.42 5.40
CA PRO A 109 -0.92 -15.49 5.45
C PRO A 109 -0.48 -15.34 6.91
N GLU A 110 0.08 -16.40 7.50
CA GLU A 110 0.80 -16.31 8.77
C GLU A 110 2.07 -15.46 8.58
N LYS A 111 1.95 -14.14 8.72
CA LYS A 111 3.03 -13.31 9.24
C LYS A 111 2.44 -12.17 10.08
N PRO A 112 2.79 -12.06 11.37
CA PRO A 112 2.50 -10.85 12.12
C PRO A 112 3.19 -9.66 11.43
N TYR A 113 2.46 -8.58 11.22
CA TYR A 113 3.01 -7.33 10.72
C TYR A 113 4.10 -6.87 11.70
N ASN A 114 5.34 -6.81 11.22
CA ASN A 114 6.47 -6.34 12.00
C ASN A 114 6.36 -4.83 12.16
N ASP A 115 6.14 -4.36 13.38
CA ASP A 115 6.04 -2.94 13.80
C ASP A 115 7.37 -2.16 13.66
N LYS A 116 8.30 -2.63 12.81
CA LYS A 116 9.59 -2.00 12.61
C LYS A 116 9.78 -1.63 11.14
N MET A 117 9.84 -0.31 10.95
CA MET A 117 10.27 0.44 9.76
C MET A 117 9.18 0.73 8.71
N ILE A 118 8.21 1.58 9.07
CA ILE A 118 7.86 2.67 8.15
C ILE A 118 9.09 3.56 8.12
N ASN A 119 9.79 3.61 6.98
CA ASN A 119 10.89 4.56 6.78
C ASN A 119 10.28 5.97 6.85
N ASP A 120 10.81 6.86 7.68
CA ASP A 120 10.33 8.26 7.79
C ASP A 120 10.24 8.97 6.42
N ASN A 121 11.05 8.55 5.44
CA ASN A 121 10.99 9.07 4.07
C ASN A 121 9.77 8.59 3.26
N ASP A 122 9.12 7.49 3.63
CA ASP A 122 7.91 6.99 2.97
C ASP A 122 6.63 7.64 3.53
N ILE A 123 6.66 8.25 4.72
CA ILE A 123 5.51 8.96 5.31
C ILE A 123 5.11 10.17 4.46
N TYR A 124 6.10 10.86 3.88
CA TYR A 124 5.89 12.00 2.97
C TYR A 124 5.69 11.62 1.51
N ASN A 125 5.90 10.34 1.16
CA ASN A 125 5.64 9.87 -0.20
C ASN A 125 4.17 9.52 -0.36
N LYS A 126 3.60 9.92 -1.50
CA LYS A 126 2.22 9.55 -1.83
C LYS A 126 2.07 8.02 -1.83
N PRO A 127 1.06 7.47 -1.15
CA PRO A 127 0.76 6.06 -1.20
C PRO A 127 0.62 5.58 -2.65
N LYS A 128 1.25 4.45 -2.98
CA LYS A 128 1.22 3.88 -4.33
C LYS A 128 -0.22 3.62 -4.79
N GLY A 129 -0.58 4.14 -5.97
CA GLY A 129 -1.96 4.16 -6.50
C GLY A 129 -2.69 5.49 -6.28
N TYR A 130 -2.09 6.42 -5.54
CA TYR A 130 -2.59 7.76 -5.27
C TYR A 130 -1.62 8.86 -5.75
N GLU A 131 -0.77 8.58 -6.73
CA GLU A 131 0.27 9.50 -7.23
C GLU A 131 -0.30 10.85 -7.69
N LYS A 132 -1.53 10.81 -8.24
CA LYS A 132 -2.27 11.98 -8.74
C LYS A 132 -3.06 12.75 -7.67
N PHE A 133 -3.10 12.26 -6.43
CA PHE A 133 -3.90 12.84 -5.36
C PHE A 133 -3.07 13.82 -4.55
N ASP A 134 -3.73 14.77 -3.92
CA ASP A 134 -3.11 15.69 -2.97
C ASP A 134 -3.25 15.13 -1.55
N PHE A 135 -2.18 15.14 -0.77
CA PHE A 135 -2.13 14.67 0.62
C PHE A 135 -1.74 15.80 1.59
N SER A 136 -1.69 17.04 1.11
CA SER A 136 -1.38 18.24 1.90
C SER A 136 -2.36 18.44 3.08
N PHE A 137 -3.59 17.94 2.94
CA PHE A 137 -4.65 18.02 3.95
C PHE A 137 -4.47 17.09 5.16
N LEU A 138 -3.49 16.16 5.11
CA LEU A 138 -3.21 15.26 6.22
C LEU A 138 -2.27 15.93 7.24
N GLU A 139 -2.82 16.23 8.41
CA GLU A 139 -2.10 16.70 9.58
C GLU A 139 -1.46 15.52 10.34
N GLU A 140 -0.27 15.73 10.93
CA GLU A 140 0.30 14.77 11.87
C GLU A 140 -0.43 14.88 13.22
N PRO A 141 -0.67 13.77 13.94
CA PRO A 141 -0.26 12.38 13.65
C PRO A 141 -1.24 11.58 12.77
N PHE A 142 -2.37 12.16 12.36
CA PHE A 142 -3.40 11.47 11.59
C PHE A 142 -2.92 10.95 10.23
N ARG A 143 -1.88 11.56 9.66
CA ARG A 143 -1.26 11.07 8.42
C ARG A 143 -0.83 9.61 8.56
N VAL A 144 -0.12 9.26 9.64
CA VAL A 144 0.38 7.90 9.86
C VAL A 144 -0.79 6.91 9.96
N LEU A 145 -1.82 7.26 10.73
CA LEU A 145 -3.02 6.45 10.94
C LEU A 145 -3.81 6.25 9.64
N PHE A 146 -3.96 7.31 8.85
CA PHE A 146 -4.68 7.26 7.60
C PHE A 146 -3.90 6.48 6.53
N ASN A 147 -2.58 6.61 6.47
CA ASN A 147 -1.73 5.79 5.59
C ASN A 147 -1.86 4.29 5.92
N ARG A 148 -1.89 3.93 7.21
CA ARG A 148 -2.15 2.56 7.66
C ARG A 148 -3.50 2.03 7.15
N TRP A 149 -4.55 2.86 7.21
CA TRP A 149 -5.86 2.52 6.65
C TRP A 149 -5.82 2.31 5.12
N LEU A 150 -5.11 3.18 4.38
CA LEU A 150 -4.98 3.05 2.92
C LEU A 150 -4.22 1.80 2.51
N ASP A 151 -3.19 1.42 3.25
CA ASP A 151 -2.44 0.18 3.01
C ASP A 151 -3.31 -1.06 3.25
N TYR A 152 -4.14 -1.06 4.28
CA TYR A 152 -5.13 -2.12 4.51
C TYR A 152 -6.11 -2.25 3.34
N LYS A 153 -6.71 -1.14 2.88
CA LYS A 153 -7.61 -1.11 1.72
C LYS A 153 -6.93 -1.68 0.47
N LYS A 154 -5.69 -1.28 0.23
CA LYS A 154 -4.88 -1.77 -0.88
C LYS A 154 -4.60 -3.27 -0.78
N GLY A 155 -4.34 -3.80 0.41
CA GLY A 155 -4.21 -5.23 0.65
C GLY A 155 -5.45 -6.02 0.23
N ARG A 156 -6.63 -5.40 0.33
CA ARG A 156 -7.92 -5.92 -0.12
C ARG A 156 -8.24 -5.65 -1.59
N GLY A 157 -7.33 -5.03 -2.35
CA GLY A 157 -7.59 -4.59 -3.72
C GLY A 157 -8.58 -3.41 -3.81
N GLU A 158 -8.92 -2.79 -2.69
CA GLU A 158 -9.83 -1.65 -2.61
C GLU A 158 -9.04 -0.34 -2.62
N LYS A 159 -9.59 0.71 -3.25
CA LYS A 159 -9.00 2.04 -3.25
C LYS A 159 -10.04 3.13 -3.44
N TYR A 160 -9.74 4.32 -2.92
CA TYR A 160 -10.48 5.54 -3.23
C TYR A 160 -10.13 5.99 -4.65
N LYS A 161 -11.16 6.37 -5.43
CA LYS A 161 -11.01 6.67 -6.87
C LYS A 161 -10.83 8.15 -7.15
N THR A 162 -11.27 9.02 -6.23
CA THR A 162 -11.31 10.48 -6.38
C THR A 162 -10.78 11.20 -5.14
N GLN A 163 -10.19 12.38 -5.33
CA GLN A 163 -9.67 13.23 -4.23
C GLN A 163 -10.73 13.46 -3.15
N ASP A 164 -11.95 13.74 -3.57
CA ASP A 164 -13.08 13.96 -2.69
C ASP A 164 -13.42 12.73 -1.84
N SER A 165 -13.42 11.51 -2.42
CA SER A 165 -13.67 10.28 -1.66
C SER A 165 -12.58 9.99 -0.62
N LEU A 166 -11.33 10.33 -0.93
CA LEU A 166 -10.18 10.22 -0.04
C LEU A 166 -10.30 11.20 1.14
N GLN A 167 -10.56 12.48 0.84
CA GLN A 167 -10.74 13.52 1.85
C GLN A 167 -11.97 13.27 2.72
N THR A 168 -13.06 12.75 2.14
CA THR A 168 -14.26 12.38 2.89
C THR A 168 -13.99 11.25 3.87
N ALA A 169 -13.22 10.24 3.47
CA ALA A 169 -12.81 9.17 4.37
C ALA A 169 -11.93 9.69 5.53
N PHE A 170 -11.03 10.64 5.25
CA PHE A 170 -10.21 11.28 6.28
C PHE A 170 -11.04 12.13 7.25
N ARG A 171 -11.94 12.98 6.75
CA ARG A 171 -12.88 13.75 7.58
C ARG A 171 -13.74 12.85 8.45
N LYS A 172 -14.17 11.71 7.89
CA LYS A 172 -14.92 10.69 8.65
C LYS A 172 -14.07 10.11 9.78
N LEU A 173 -12.79 9.82 9.55
CA LEU A 173 -11.88 9.38 10.61
C LEU A 173 -11.79 10.43 11.73
N LYS A 174 -11.47 11.69 11.40
CA LYS A 174 -11.39 12.80 12.37
C LYS A 174 -12.69 12.96 13.16
N SER A 175 -13.84 12.87 12.47
CA SER A 175 -15.16 12.99 13.11
C SER A 175 -15.47 11.84 14.05
N LEU A 176 -15.10 10.60 13.69
CA LEU A 176 -15.34 9.43 14.54
C LEU A 176 -14.43 9.40 15.76
N SER A 177 -13.23 9.95 15.64
CA SER A 177 -12.23 10.02 16.70
C SER A 177 -12.31 11.31 17.51
N ASN A 178 -13.30 12.17 17.27
CA ASN A 178 -13.40 13.50 17.90
C ASN A 178 -12.10 14.33 17.83
N ASP A 179 -11.41 14.27 16.69
CA ASP A 179 -10.09 14.87 16.47
C ASP A 179 -8.99 14.43 17.46
N ASN A 180 -9.18 13.27 18.12
CA ASN A 180 -8.20 12.61 18.97
C ASN A 180 -7.42 11.53 18.19
N PRO A 181 -6.08 11.66 18.08
CA PRO A 181 -5.22 10.65 17.45
C PRO A 181 -5.30 9.25 18.06
N ASP A 182 -5.40 9.14 19.38
CA ASP A 182 -5.40 7.83 20.05
C ASP A 182 -6.70 7.08 19.72
N GLU A 183 -7.84 7.78 19.76
CA GLU A 183 -9.12 7.22 19.32
C GLU A 183 -9.12 6.87 17.83
N ALA A 184 -8.47 7.67 16.99
CA ALA A 184 -8.34 7.36 15.56
C ALA A 184 -7.50 6.10 15.32
N ALA A 185 -6.46 5.88 16.13
CA ALA A 185 -5.66 4.67 16.08
C ALA A 185 -6.52 3.45 16.42
N GLU A 186 -7.27 3.50 17.52
CA GLU A 186 -8.18 2.44 17.93
C GLU A 186 -9.26 2.16 16.86
N ILE A 187 -9.82 3.20 16.21
CA ILE A 187 -10.81 3.03 15.14
C ILE A 187 -10.22 2.31 13.93
N VAL A 188 -9.01 2.69 13.52
CA VAL A 188 -8.29 2.04 12.41
C VAL A 188 -7.98 0.59 12.77
N GLU A 189 -7.49 0.33 13.99
CA GLU A 189 -7.20 -1.02 14.48
C GLU A 189 -8.45 -1.90 14.56
N GLN A 190 -9.54 -1.39 15.13
CA GLN A 190 -10.82 -2.09 15.19
C GLN A 190 -11.31 -2.43 13.77
N SER A 191 -11.23 -1.49 12.83
CA SER A 191 -11.70 -1.69 11.46
C SER A 191 -10.86 -2.75 10.73
N ILE A 192 -9.53 -2.71 10.90
CA ILE A 192 -8.60 -3.70 10.32
C ILE A 192 -8.83 -5.08 10.96
N GLY A 193 -8.85 -5.16 12.30
CA GLY A 193 -9.00 -6.41 13.05
C GLY A 193 -10.33 -7.12 12.79
N ASN A 194 -11.40 -6.35 12.57
CA ASN A 194 -12.72 -6.89 12.19
C ASN A 194 -12.92 -7.04 10.67
N ASN A 195 -11.88 -6.76 9.87
CA ASN A 195 -11.90 -6.86 8.42
C ASN A 195 -13.00 -6.03 7.72
N TRP A 196 -13.30 -4.84 8.25
CA TRP A 196 -14.36 -3.97 7.74
C TRP A 196 -13.94 -3.19 6.48
N ALA A 197 -14.88 -3.00 5.55
CA ALA A 197 -14.64 -2.22 4.33
C ALA A 197 -14.55 -0.69 4.55
N GLY A 198 -14.96 -0.22 5.74
CA GLY A 198 -15.05 1.19 6.11
C GLY A 198 -14.68 1.44 7.58
N LEU A 199 -14.52 2.73 7.91
CA LEU A 199 -14.26 3.21 9.27
C LEU A 199 -15.57 3.45 10.01
N PHE A 200 -15.66 2.97 11.25
CA PHE A 200 -16.83 3.05 12.13
C PHE A 200 -16.40 3.37 13.57
N ALA A 201 -17.32 3.93 14.36
CA ALA A 201 -17.08 4.27 15.76
C ALA A 201 -16.63 3.06 16.59
N LEU A 202 -15.88 3.32 17.65
CA LEU A 202 -15.48 2.30 18.61
C LEU A 202 -16.69 1.63 19.22
N LYS A 203 -16.63 0.31 19.36
CA LYS A 203 -17.65 -0.43 20.11
C LYS A 203 -17.35 -0.29 21.60
N ASN A 204 -18.21 0.44 22.31
CA ASN A 204 -18.21 0.36 23.77
C ASN A 204 -18.59 -1.07 24.18
N GLN A 205 -17.79 -1.72 25.03
CA GLN A 205 -18.09 -3.05 25.60
C GLN A 205 -19.39 -3.08 26.46
N ASN A 206 -20.11 -1.95 26.58
CA ASN A 206 -21.37 -1.83 27.31
C ASN A 206 -22.60 -2.02 26.40
N ASN A 207 -22.59 -3.03 25.53
CA ASN A 207 -23.83 -3.43 24.85
C ASN A 207 -24.68 -4.30 25.79
N GLY A 208 -25.55 -3.59 26.51
CA GLY A 208 -26.84 -3.99 27.06
C GLY A 208 -27.15 -5.49 27.15
N ILE A 209 -27.17 -5.98 28.38
CA ILE A 209 -28.12 -7.00 28.81
C ILE A 209 -29.51 -6.45 28.52
N ASN A 210 -30.07 -6.78 27.36
CA ASN A 210 -31.49 -6.63 27.10
C ASN A 210 -32.19 -7.80 27.80
N THR A 211 -32.38 -7.70 29.13
CA THR A 211 -33.45 -8.45 29.79
C THR A 211 -34.75 -7.84 29.29
N GLY A 212 -35.25 -8.38 28.17
CA GLY A 212 -36.62 -8.18 27.77
C GLY A 212 -37.51 -8.54 28.95
N LYS A 213 -38.05 -7.54 29.63
CA LYS A 213 -39.17 -7.72 30.54
C LYS A 213 -40.32 -8.28 29.71
N ILE A 214 -40.48 -9.60 29.73
CA ILE A 214 -41.73 -10.24 29.33
C ILE A 214 -42.74 -9.78 30.37
N GLN A 215 -43.49 -8.73 30.07
CA GLN A 215 -44.77 -8.51 30.73
C GLN A 215 -45.66 -9.64 30.23
N LYS A 216 -45.86 -10.65 31.08
CA LYS A 216 -46.94 -11.61 30.91
C LYS A 216 -48.25 -10.87 31.20
N GLU A 217 -48.79 -10.18 30.19
CA GLU A 217 -50.21 -9.87 30.18
C GLU A 217 -50.95 -11.19 29.92
N GLY A 218 -51.83 -11.53 30.87
CA GLY A 218 -52.56 -12.78 30.90
C GLY A 218 -53.51 -12.90 29.72
N PHE A 219 -53.39 -14.01 28.99
CA PHE A 219 -54.40 -14.45 28.04
C PHE A 219 -55.30 -15.47 28.75
N GLU A 220 -56.48 -15.01 29.19
CA GLU A 220 -57.57 -15.87 29.66
C GLU A 220 -58.12 -16.68 28.49
N TRP A 221 -58.13 -18.01 28.62
CA TRP A 221 -58.96 -18.86 27.77
C TRP A 221 -60.33 -19.02 28.44
N LYS A 222 -61.38 -18.44 27.84
CA LYS A 222 -62.76 -18.79 28.20
C LYS A 222 -63.10 -20.17 27.61
N GLN A 223 -63.63 -21.03 28.46
CA GLN A 223 -64.16 -22.35 28.12
C GLN A 223 -65.50 -22.28 27.39
#